data_AF-A0AA34TT02-F1
#
_entry.id   AF-A0AA34TT02-F1
#
_cell.length_a   1.000
_cell.length_b   1.000
_cell.length_c   1.000
_cell.angle_alpha   90.00
_cell.angle_beta   90.00
_cell.angle_gamma   90.00
#
_symmetry.space_group_name_H-M   'P 1'
#
loop_
_entity.id
_entity.type
_entity.pdbx_description
1 polymer ?
#
loop_
_entity_poly.entity_id
_entity_poly.type
_entity_poly.pdbx_seq_one_letter_code
_entity_poly.pdbx_strand_id
1 'polypeptide(L)'
;MKSRQCPKCRKNVACSWFFFSSHWTKYRCIECGSLMKWSRRRTYLGAVSGGFAGPFVISTQSIIPSAFLRISIAIVFAIVLAISVNNQIEYIDETES
;
A
#
# COMPACT_ATOMS: atom_id res chain seq x y z
N MET A 1 4.47 -12.69 9.57
CA MET A 1 4.88 -11.43 10.23
C MET A 1 3.77 -10.40 10.03
N LYS A 2 3.31 -9.70 11.07
CA LYS A 2 2.18 -8.76 10.99
C LYS A 2 2.63 -7.45 10.31
N SER A 3 2.24 -7.23 9.06
CA SER A 3 2.75 -6.17 8.17
C SER A 3 2.35 -4.72 8.55
N ARG A 4 1.51 -4.55 9.59
CA ARG A 4 0.89 -3.27 10.00
C ARG A 4 1.35 -2.81 11.38
N GLN A 5 2.58 -3.09 11.76
CA GLN A 5 3.09 -2.75 13.09
C GLN A 5 4.09 -1.62 13.01
N CYS A 6 4.04 -0.72 14.00
CA CYS A 6 5.08 0.26 14.21
C CYS A 6 6.42 -0.48 14.41
N PRO A 7 7.48 -0.11 13.69
CA PRO A 7 8.78 -0.78 13.81
C PRO A 7 9.39 -0.64 15.22
N LYS A 8 9.08 0.46 15.93
CA LYS A 8 9.64 0.76 17.26
C LYS A 8 8.88 0.08 18.40
N CYS A 9 7.55 0.25 18.47
CA CYS A 9 6.74 -0.27 19.58
C CYS A 9 5.94 -1.53 19.25
N ARG A 10 6.02 -2.03 18.01
CA ARG A 10 5.27 -3.20 17.50
C ARG A 10 3.74 -3.13 17.67
N LYS A 11 3.20 -1.98 18.06
CA LYS A 11 1.76 -1.70 18.11
C LYS A 11 1.20 -1.61 16.70
N ASN A 12 -0.06 -2.02 16.55
CA ASN A 12 -0.74 -1.96 15.26
C ASN A 12 -0.97 -0.50 14.86
N VAL A 13 -0.67 -0.18 13.61
CA VAL A 13 -0.92 1.12 13.01
C VAL A 13 -2.39 1.21 12.60
N ALA A 14 -2.96 2.42 12.68
CA ALA A 14 -4.36 2.66 12.32
C ALA A 14 -4.66 2.18 10.89
N CYS A 15 -5.74 1.40 10.73
CA CYS A 15 -6.15 0.91 9.41
C CYS A 15 -6.58 2.05 8.47
N SER A 16 -7.14 3.14 9.00
CA SER A 16 -7.48 4.33 8.21
C SER A 16 -6.26 4.90 7.50
N TRP A 17 -5.14 5.04 8.20
CA TRP A 17 -3.88 5.44 7.59
C TRP A 17 -3.40 4.40 6.57
N PHE A 18 -3.57 3.11 6.84
CA PHE A 18 -3.15 2.07 5.90
C PHE A 18 -3.84 2.15 4.52
N PHE A 19 -5.12 2.53 4.47
CA PHE A 19 -5.90 2.57 3.22
C PHE A 19 -5.89 3.94 2.55
N PHE A 20 -5.94 5.03 3.32
CA PHE A 20 -6.12 6.37 2.77
C PHE A 20 -4.82 7.16 2.62
N SER A 21 -3.72 6.68 3.18
CA SER A 21 -2.49 7.45 3.17
C SER A 21 -1.72 7.25 1.87
N SER A 22 -1.28 8.36 1.28
CA SER A 22 -0.47 8.35 0.07
C SER A 22 0.99 8.00 0.40
N HIS A 23 1.76 7.56 -0.58
CA HIS A 23 3.16 7.17 -0.39
C HIS A 23 4.06 8.27 0.20
N TRP A 24 3.69 9.55 0.02
CA TRP A 24 4.38 10.72 0.59
C TRP A 24 4.00 11.04 2.04
N THR A 25 2.92 10.45 2.54
CA THR A 25 2.41 10.79 3.87
C THR A 25 3.27 10.15 4.94
N LYS A 26 3.79 11.00 5.84
CA LYS A 26 4.47 10.57 7.05
C LYS A 26 3.39 10.34 8.12
N TYR A 27 3.52 9.25 8.88
CA TYR A 27 2.64 8.95 10.01
C TYR A 27 3.41 8.98 11.30
N ARG A 28 2.79 9.57 12.32
CA ARG A 28 3.32 9.55 13.68
C ARG A 28 2.54 8.51 14.47
N CYS A 29 3.25 7.57 15.09
CA CYS A 29 2.63 6.59 15.97
C CYS A 29 1.97 7.28 17.16
N ILE A 30 0.69 6.99 17.44
CA ILE A 30 -0.05 7.57 18.57
C ILE A 30 0.54 7.10 19.91
N GLU A 31 1.10 5.89 19.94
CA GLU A 31 1.60 5.25 21.18
C GLU A 31 3.03 5.69 21.53
N CYS A 32 3.95 5.68 20.56
CA CYS A 32 5.38 5.93 20.81
C CYS A 32 5.92 7.21 20.17
N GLY A 33 5.08 7.98 19.47
CA GLY A 33 5.48 9.21 18.79
C GLY A 33 6.44 9.04 17.61
N SER A 34 6.84 7.81 17.26
CA SER A 34 7.81 7.57 16.19
C SER A 34 7.25 7.98 14.83
N LEU A 35 8.05 8.69 14.04
CA LEU A 35 7.74 8.97 12.64
C LEU A 35 8.00 7.74 11.76
N MET A 36 7.09 7.46 10.85
CA MET A 36 7.17 6.34 9.92
C MET A 36 6.61 6.71 8.55
N LYS A 37 7.12 6.06 7.50
CA LYS A 37 6.66 6.20 6.11
C LYS A 37 6.37 4.84 5.50
N TRP A 38 5.71 4.86 4.35
CA TRP A 38 5.63 3.69 3.51
C TRP A 38 7.02 3.26 3.02
N SER A 39 7.29 1.97 3.09
CA SER A 39 8.50 1.39 2.51
C SER A 39 8.56 1.67 1.03
N ARG A 40 9.77 1.81 0.50
CA ARG A 40 9.98 2.03 -0.94
C ARG A 40 9.39 0.90 -1.77
N ARG A 41 9.40 -0.33 -1.24
CA ARG A 41 8.78 -1.52 -1.87
C ARG A 41 7.27 -1.38 -2.03
N ARG A 42 6.57 -0.93 -0.99
CA ARG A 42 5.12 -0.71 -1.07
C ARG A 42 4.79 0.45 -2.01
N THR A 43 5.58 1.53 -1.99
CA THR A 43 5.42 2.65 -2.93
C THR A 43 5.59 2.19 -4.37
N TYR A 44 6.63 1.43 -4.66
CA TYR A 44 6.89 0.87 -5.99
C TYR A 44 5.75 -0.05 -6.45
N LEU A 45 5.28 -0.95 -5.59
CA LEU A 45 4.16 -1.83 -5.93
C LEU A 45 2.84 -1.08 -6.10
N GLY A 46 2.58 -0.05 -5.30
CA GLY A 46 1.44 0.85 -5.51
C GLY A 46 1.51 1.51 -6.89
N ALA A 47 2.66 2.06 -7.26
CA ALA A 47 2.87 2.67 -8.58
C ALA A 47 2.73 1.66 -9.73
N VAL A 48 3.33 0.47 -9.61
CA VAL A 48 3.23 -0.60 -10.61
C VAL A 48 1.78 -1.07 -10.75
N SER A 49 1.07 -1.30 -9.64
CA SER A 49 -0.33 -1.73 -9.66
C SER A 49 -1.26 -0.68 -10.28
N GLY A 50 -1.05 0.61 -9.97
CA GLY A 50 -1.81 1.72 -10.56
C GLY A 50 -1.52 1.87 -12.06
N GLY A 51 -0.26 1.73 -12.46
CA GLY A 51 0.15 1.76 -13.87
C GLY A 51 -0.35 0.56 -14.67
N PHE A 52 -0.48 -0.61 -14.06
CA PHE A 52 -0.98 -1.82 -14.71
C PHE A 52 -2.51 -1.85 -14.86
N ALA A 53 -3.25 -1.18 -13.97
CA ALA A 53 -4.70 -1.25 -13.95
C ALA A 53 -5.35 -0.74 -15.25
N GLY A 54 -4.83 0.36 -15.81
CA GLY A 54 -5.34 0.93 -17.08
C GLY A 54 -5.18 -0.03 -18.26
N PRO A 55 -3.95 -0.45 -18.60
CA PRO A 55 -3.70 -1.42 -19.67
C PRO A 55 -4.44 -2.74 -19.47
N PHE A 56 -4.51 -3.24 -18.23
CA PHE A 56 -5.23 -4.49 -17.92
C PHE A 56 -6.72 -4.41 -18.28
N VAL A 57 -7.41 -3.32 -17.90
CA VAL A 57 -8.85 -3.15 -18.19
C VAL A 57 -9.11 -3.03 -19.70
N ILE A 58 -8.21 -2.39 -20.44
CA ILE A 58 -8.32 -2.21 -21.90
C ILE A 58 -8.03 -3.53 -22.62
N SER A 59 -6.91 -4.18 -22.32
CA SER A 59 -6.47 -5.41 -23.02
C SER A 59 -7.37 -6.61 -22.75
N THR A 60 -8.04 -6.69 -21.60
CA THR A 60 -8.95 -7.81 -21.27
C THR A 60 -10.38 -7.61 -21.75
N GLN A 61 -10.67 -6.52 -22.47
CA GLN A 61 -12.00 -6.22 -22.98
C GLN A 61 -12.58 -7.29 -23.91
N SER A 62 -11.73 -7.97 -24.68
CA SER A 62 -12.11 -9.05 -25.60
C SER A 62 -12.47 -10.37 -24.90
N ILE A 63 -11.96 -10.58 -23.68
CA ILE A 63 -12.14 -11.82 -22.92
C ILE A 63 -13.27 -11.68 -21.90
N ILE A 64 -13.32 -10.53 -21.21
CA ILE A 64 -14.29 -10.24 -20.16
C ILE A 64 -15.08 -8.98 -20.57
N PRO A 65 -16.26 -9.11 -21.20
CA PRO A 65 -16.99 -7.96 -21.72
C PRO A 65 -17.48 -7.02 -20.61
N SER A 66 -17.76 -7.53 -19.42
CA SER A 66 -18.19 -6.75 -18.26
C SER A 66 -17.07 -5.90 -17.66
N ALA A 67 -17.17 -4.57 -17.80
CA ALA A 67 -16.21 -3.62 -17.22
C ALA A 67 -16.15 -3.69 -15.68
N PHE A 68 -17.30 -3.89 -15.02
CA PHE A 68 -17.36 -4.02 -13.56
C PHE A 68 -16.48 -5.16 -13.05
N LEU A 69 -16.58 -6.33 -13.68
CA LEU A 69 -15.83 -7.54 -13.34
C LEU A 69 -14.32 -7.37 -13.57
N ARG A 70 -13.91 -6.68 -14.65
CA ARG A 70 -12.50 -6.33 -14.92
C ARG A 70 -11.93 -5.42 -13.82
N ILE A 71 -12.68 -4.40 -13.42
CA ILE A 71 -12.29 -3.48 -12.35
C ILE A 71 -12.22 -4.23 -11.01
N SER A 72 -13.19 -5.08 -10.69
CA SER A 72 -13.17 -5.89 -9.47
C SER A 72 -11.95 -6.79 -9.40
N ILE A 73 -11.59 -7.47 -10.50
CA ILE A 73 -10.38 -8.32 -10.56
C ILE A 73 -9.12 -7.48 -10.35
N ALA A 74 -9.01 -6.33 -11.00
CA ALA A 74 -7.85 -5.44 -10.82
C ALA A 74 -7.71 -4.95 -9.37
N ILE A 75 -8.83 -4.61 -8.71
CA ILE A 75 -8.85 -4.19 -7.30
C ILE A 75 -8.43 -5.35 -6.39
N VAL A 76 -8.98 -6.55 -6.58
CA VAL A 76 -8.60 -7.73 -5.79
C VAL A 76 -7.12 -8.04 -5.96
N PHE A 77 -6.61 -7.99 -7.20
CA PHE A 77 -5.20 -8.21 -7.48
C PHE A 77 -4.30 -7.18 -6.79
N ALA A 78 -4.69 -5.90 -6.84
CA ALA A 78 -3.97 -4.83 -6.14
C ALA A 78 -3.98 -5.03 -4.61
N ILE A 79 -5.10 -5.47 -4.02
CA ILE A 79 -5.19 -5.78 -2.59
C ILE A 79 -4.29 -6.96 -2.21
N VAL A 80 -4.30 -8.04 -3.01
CA VAL A 80 -3.45 -9.22 -2.77
C VAL A 80 -1.97 -8.85 -2.84
N LEU A 81 -1.56 -8.07 -3.85
CA LEU A 81 -0.20 -7.56 -3.97
C LEU A 81 0.17 -6.67 -2.77
N ALA A 82 -0.71 -5.76 -2.39
CA ALA A 82 -0.50 -4.87 -1.27
C ALA A 82 -0.35 -5.63 0.06
N ILE A 83 -1.06 -6.74 0.28
CA ILE A 83 -0.94 -7.58 1.48
C ILE A 83 0.34 -8.42 1.45
N SER A 84 0.77 -8.88 0.27
CA SER A 84 1.95 -9.75 0.09
C SER A 84 3.28 -9.02 0.36
N VAL A 85 3.29 -7.69 0.36
CA VAL A 85 4.49 -6.92 0.70
C VAL A 85 4.84 -7.12 2.18
N ASN A 86 5.96 -7.77 2.44
CA ASN A 86 6.51 -7.87 3.78
C ASN A 86 7.24 -6.56 4.15
N ASN A 87 7.22 -6.15 5.42
CA ASN A 87 7.81 -4.90 5.92
C ASN A 87 7.32 -3.63 5.19
N GLN A 88 6.02 -3.35 5.31
CA GLN A 88 5.39 -2.27 4.56
C GLN A 88 5.74 -0.87 5.08
N ILE A 89 6.25 -0.77 6.31
CA ILE A 89 6.44 0.46 7.04
C ILE A 89 7.92 0.59 7.39
N GLU A 90 8.52 1.71 7.00
CA GLU A 90 9.89 2.08 7.34
C GLU A 90 9.86 3.18 8.39
N TYR A 91 10.77 3.08 9.37
CA TYR A 91 11.01 4.13 10.35
C TYR A 91 11.79 5.28 9.70
N ILE A 92 11.49 6.51 10.11
CA ILE A 92 12.26 7.70 9.73
C ILE A 92 12.89 8.24 11.01
N ASP A 93 14.22 8.28 11.07
CA ASP A 93 14.90 9.10 12.07
C ASP A 93 14.70 10.57 11.71
N GLU A 94 14.35 11.39 12.72
CA GLU A 94 14.05 12.81 12.56
C GLU A 94 15.28 13.66 12.13
N THR A 95 16.41 13.03 11.80
CA THR A 95 17.68 13.64 11.40
C THR A 95 17.95 13.66 9.90
N GLU A 96 17.11 13.08 9.05
CA GLU A 96 17.20 13.32 7.60
C GLU A 96 16.50 14.64 7.23
N SER A 97 17.27 15.73 7.38
CA SER A 97 17.00 17.09 6.89
C SER A 97 17.23 17.20 5.38
#